data_AF-A0A9E4ENN4-F1
#
_entry.id   AF-A0A9E4ENN4-F1
#
_cell.length_a   1.000
_cell.length_b   1.000
_cell.length_c   1.000
_cell.angle_alpha   90.00
_cell.angle_beta   90.00
_cell.angle_gamma   90.00
#
_symmetry.space_group_name_H-M   'P 1'
#
loop_
_entity.id
_entity.type
_entity.pdbx_description
1 polymer ?
#
loop_
_entity_poly.entity_id
_entity_poly.type
_entity_poly.pdbx_seq_one_letter_code
_entity_poly.pdbx_strand_id
1 'polypeptide(L)'
;GYTKGSAALILALRAAARHYRVEDSLVAEWNHSIPGLAERSIGTARGSARKAWRFEGEMLEIAKTLSDAGLPAGFHQAAAEIFGRLGLFKDRSDASLGEVMDALVMGG
;
A
#
# COMPACT_ATOMS: atom_id res chain seq x y z
N GLY A 1 2.89 -12.74 1.47
CA GLY A 1 3.29 -12.73 0.04
C GLY A 1 4.13 -11.50 -0.20
N TYR A 2 5.44 -11.67 -0.39
CA TYR A 2 6.42 -10.59 -0.38
C TYR A 2 6.07 -9.39 -1.28
N THR A 3 5.69 -9.65 -2.53
CA THR A 3 5.34 -8.59 -3.50
C THR A 3 4.13 -7.75 -3.07
N LYS A 4 3.10 -8.38 -2.50
CA LYS A 4 1.89 -7.67 -2.05
C LYS A 4 2.13 -6.91 -0.75
N GLY A 5 2.88 -7.50 0.19
CA GLY A 5 3.28 -6.83 1.42
C GLY A 5 4.15 -5.60 1.16
N SER A 6 5.15 -5.71 0.28
CA SER A 6 6.00 -4.57 -0.10
C SER A 6 5.23 -3.50 -0.88
N ALA A 7 4.24 -3.90 -1.70
CA ALA A 7 3.33 -2.97 -2.35
C ALA A 7 2.44 -2.20 -1.35
N ALA A 8 1.92 -2.86 -0.31
CA ALA A 8 1.19 -2.17 0.76
C ALA A 8 2.11 -1.20 1.52
N LEU A 9 3.33 -1.64 1.85
CA LEU A 9 4.32 -0.84 2.57
C LEU A 9 4.66 0.46 1.84
N ILE A 10 5.00 0.40 0.55
CA ILE A 10 5.40 1.59 -0.20
C ILE A 10 4.25 2.61 -0.32
N LEU A 11 3.00 2.12 -0.44
CA LEU A 11 1.82 2.98 -0.44
C LEU A 11 1.60 3.63 0.92
N ALA A 12 1.75 2.87 2.01
CA ALA A 12 1.61 3.38 3.38
C ALA A 12 2.64 4.47 3.69
N LEU A 13 3.91 4.26 3.33
CA LEU A 13 4.98 5.26 3.53
C LEU A 13 4.70 6.55 2.77
N ARG A 14 4.26 6.44 1.51
CA ARG A 14 3.93 7.61 0.69
C ARG A 14 2.70 8.35 1.20
N ALA A 15 1.67 7.62 1.63
CA ALA A 15 0.46 8.19 2.24
C ALA A 15 0.79 8.90 3.57
N ALA A 16 1.65 8.31 4.40
CA ALA A 16 2.14 8.95 5.63
C ALA A 16 2.90 10.25 5.32
N ALA A 17 3.78 10.26 4.32
CA ALA A 17 4.46 11.48 3.89
C ALA A 17 3.49 12.55 3.37
N ARG A 18 2.41 12.16 2.67
CA ARG A 18 1.34 13.08 2.29
C ARG A 18 0.63 13.69 3.49
N HIS A 19 0.27 12.87 4.49
CA HIS A 19 -0.36 13.34 5.73
C HIS A 19 0.51 14.40 6.43
N TYR A 20 1.82 14.16 6.51
CA TYR A 20 2.78 15.10 7.09
C TYR A 20 3.24 16.20 6.13
N ARG A 21 2.71 16.27 4.89
CA ARG A 21 3.06 17.25 3.85
C ARG A 21 4.54 17.27 3.46
N VAL A 22 5.19 16.11 3.49
CA VAL A 22 6.60 15.89 3.12
C VAL A 22 6.75 14.92 1.94
N GLU A 23 5.71 14.75 1.13
CA GLU A 23 5.71 13.80 0.00
C GLU A 23 6.82 14.11 -1.02
N ASP A 24 7.04 15.39 -1.35
CA ASP A 24 8.10 15.80 -2.27
C ASP A 24 9.50 15.50 -1.73
N SER A 25 9.70 15.71 -0.42
CA SER A 25 10.97 15.38 0.26
C SER A 25 11.21 13.88 0.28
N LEU A 26 10.17 13.06 0.53
CA LEU A 26 10.27 11.61 0.47
C LEU A 26 10.63 11.12 -0.95
N VAL A 27 9.99 11.69 -1.98
CA VAL A 27 10.27 11.34 -3.38
C VAL A 27 11.70 11.72 -3.78
N ALA A 28 12.16 12.92 -3.38
CA ALA A 28 13.54 13.35 -3.63
C ALA A 28 14.55 12.41 -2.96
N GLU A 29 14.29 12.04 -1.70
CA GLU A 29 15.12 11.10 -0.96
C GLU A 29 15.15 9.72 -1.62
N TRP A 30 13.99 9.16 -1.98
CA TRP A 30 13.93 7.88 -2.70
C TRP A 30 14.70 7.91 -4.03
N ASN A 31 14.60 8.98 -4.80
CA ASN A 31 15.35 9.10 -6.05
C ASN A 31 16.87 9.12 -5.83
N HIS A 32 17.31 9.58 -4.66
CA HIS A 32 18.71 9.59 -4.28
C HIS A 32 19.19 8.24 -3.72
N SER A 33 18.50 7.69 -2.72
CA SER A 33 18.97 6.52 -1.96
C SER A 33 18.46 5.17 -2.46
N ILE A 34 17.28 5.13 -3.11
CA ILE A 34 16.68 3.89 -3.63
C ILE A 34 16.09 4.14 -5.04
N PRO A 35 16.94 4.20 -6.07
CA PRO A 35 16.51 4.50 -7.43
C PRO A 35 15.35 3.59 -7.90
N GLY A 36 14.32 4.20 -8.50
CA GLY A 36 13.14 3.50 -9.01
C GLY A 36 12.02 3.27 -8.00
N LEU A 37 12.22 3.59 -6.71
CA LEU A 37 11.20 3.41 -5.68
C LEU A 37 10.04 4.40 -5.85
N ALA A 38 10.33 5.64 -6.23
CA ALA A 38 9.31 6.64 -6.53
C ALA A 38 8.39 6.20 -7.68
N GLU A 39 8.94 5.75 -8.80
CA GLU A 39 8.20 5.24 -9.95
C GLU A 39 7.40 3.98 -9.59
N ARG A 40 8.00 3.09 -8.80
CA ARG A 40 7.33 1.90 -8.30
C ARG A 40 6.10 2.25 -7.47
N SER A 41 6.18 3.25 -6.60
CA SER A 41 5.01 3.65 -5.79
C SER A 41 3.85 4.16 -6.65
N ILE A 42 4.13 4.88 -7.74
CA ILE A 42 3.12 5.33 -8.72
C ILE A 42 2.52 4.12 -9.45
N GLY A 43 3.38 3.22 -9.93
CA GLY A 43 2.95 1.99 -10.60
C GLY A 43 2.10 1.09 -9.69
N THR A 44 2.46 0.99 -8.42
CA THR A 44 1.71 0.25 -7.41
C THR A 44 0.36 0.89 -7.14
N ALA A 45 0.27 2.21 -6.99
CA ALA A 45 -1.01 2.90 -6.80
C ALA A 45 -1.97 2.61 -7.96
N ARG A 46 -1.50 2.77 -9.21
CA ARG A 46 -2.29 2.50 -10.42
C ARG A 46 -2.66 1.03 -10.59
N GLY A 47 -1.70 0.13 -10.35
CA GLY A 47 -1.87 -1.30 -10.60
C GLY A 47 -2.67 -2.04 -9.51
N SER A 48 -2.54 -1.60 -8.26
CA SER A 48 -3.17 -2.25 -7.12
C SER A 48 -4.57 -1.74 -6.85
N ALA A 49 -4.88 -0.45 -7.05
CA ALA A 49 -6.19 0.11 -6.70
C ALA A 49 -7.38 -0.70 -7.24
N ARG A 50 -7.34 -1.06 -8.53
CA ARG A 50 -8.42 -1.83 -9.19
C ARG A 50 -8.62 -3.24 -8.63
N LYS A 51 -7.56 -3.87 -8.10
CA LYS A 51 -7.56 -5.26 -7.62
C LYS A 51 -7.43 -5.36 -6.09
N ALA A 52 -7.32 -4.24 -5.38
CA ALA A 52 -6.98 -4.19 -3.96
C ALA A 52 -7.92 -5.03 -3.11
N TRP A 53 -9.22 -5.01 -3.43
CA TRP A 53 -10.24 -5.83 -2.75
C TRP A 53 -9.95 -7.34 -2.77
N ARG A 54 -9.21 -7.85 -3.76
CA ARG A 54 -8.78 -9.27 -3.78
C ARG A 54 -7.62 -9.52 -2.83
N PHE A 55 -6.75 -8.52 -2.65
CA PHE A 55 -5.51 -8.67 -1.90
C PHE A 55 -5.73 -8.64 -0.40
N GLU A 56 -6.80 -8.00 0.09
CA GLU A 56 -7.18 -8.02 1.51
C GLU A 56 -7.30 -9.46 2.04
N GLY A 57 -8.13 -10.29 1.39
CA GLY A 57 -8.33 -11.69 1.78
C GLY A 57 -7.04 -12.51 1.71
N GLU A 58 -6.25 -12.33 0.65
CA GLU A 58 -4.94 -12.99 0.53
C GLU A 58 -3.98 -12.60 1.65
N MET A 59 -3.97 -11.34 2.07
CA MET A 59 -3.11 -10.87 3.16
C MET A 59 -3.56 -11.44 4.51
N LEU A 60 -4.88 -11.56 4.75
CA LEU A 60 -5.42 -12.21 5.95
C LEU A 60 -5.09 -13.71 5.99
N GLU A 61 -5.13 -14.41 4.85
CA GLU A 61 -4.75 -15.82 4.76
C GLU A 61 -3.26 -16.03 5.09
N ILE A 62 -2.38 -15.15 4.58
CA ILE A 62 -0.95 -15.19 4.90
C ILE A 62 -0.71 -14.84 6.37
N ALA A 63 -1.40 -13.82 6.90
CA ALA A 63 -1.34 -13.47 8.32
C ALA A 63 -1.73 -14.67 9.20
N LYS A 64 -2.81 -15.37 8.85
CA LYS A 64 -3.23 -16.59 9.53
C LYS A 64 -2.15 -17.67 9.45
N THR A 65 -1.58 -17.90 8.28
CA THR A 65 -0.50 -18.90 8.09
C THR A 65 0.71 -18.61 8.97
N LEU A 66 1.13 -17.34 9.07
CA LEU A 66 2.22 -16.93 9.95
C LEU A 66 1.88 -17.15 11.42
N SER A 67 0.67 -16.75 11.83
CA SER A 67 0.20 -16.94 13.21
C SER A 67 0.12 -18.41 13.59
N ASP A 68 -0.37 -19.27 12.69
CA ASP A 68 -0.46 -20.73 12.91
C ASP A 68 0.94 -21.35 13.05
N ALA A 69 1.96 -20.76 12.43
CA ALA A 69 3.36 -21.14 12.58
C ALA A 69 4.06 -20.49 13.79
N GLY A 70 3.33 -19.74 14.64
CA GLY A 70 3.88 -19.05 15.80
C GLY A 70 4.70 -17.78 15.47
N LEU A 71 4.58 -17.26 14.25
CA LEU A 71 5.28 -16.05 13.79
C LEU A 71 4.39 -14.80 13.89
N PRO A 72 4.98 -13.59 14.00
CA PRO A 72 4.21 -12.34 13.97
C PRO A 72 3.46 -12.13 12.65
N ALA A 73 2.16 -11.88 12.74
CA ALA A 73 1.28 -11.67 11.59
C ALA A 73 1.06 -10.19 11.21
N GLY A 74 1.52 -9.26 12.06
CA GLY A 74 1.16 -7.84 12.02
C GLY A 74 1.41 -7.15 10.68
N PHE A 75 2.51 -7.46 9.99
CA PHE A 75 2.80 -6.88 8.68
C PHE A 75 1.71 -7.20 7.64
N HIS A 76 1.22 -8.44 7.62
CA HIS A 76 0.21 -8.84 6.66
C HIS A 76 -1.20 -8.42 7.11
N GLN A 77 -1.45 -8.28 8.41
CA GLN A 77 -2.69 -7.68 8.92
C GLN A 77 -2.78 -6.20 8.51
N ALA A 78 -1.71 -5.42 8.71
CA ALA A 78 -1.65 -4.03 8.25
C ALA A 78 -1.76 -3.92 6.72
N ALA A 79 -1.13 -4.84 5.98
CA ALA A 79 -1.27 -4.88 4.53
C ALA A 79 -2.70 -5.17 4.09
N ALA A 80 -3.43 -6.04 4.79
CA ALA A 80 -4.84 -6.31 4.53
C ALA A 80 -5.68 -5.04 4.71
N GLU A 81 -5.47 -4.33 5.82
CA GLU A 81 -6.17 -3.06 6.09
C GLU A 81 -5.90 -2.01 5.00
N ILE A 82 -4.64 -1.84 4.60
CA ILE A 82 -4.25 -0.93 3.51
C ILE A 82 -5.01 -1.28 2.22
N PHE A 83 -5.08 -2.55 1.84
CA PHE A 83 -5.81 -2.97 0.65
C PHE A 83 -7.33 -2.86 0.80
N GLY A 84 -7.87 -3.07 2.00
CA GLY A 84 -9.28 -2.84 2.32
C GLY A 84 -9.70 -1.39 2.12
N ARG A 85 -8.88 -0.43 2.59
CA ARG A 85 -9.10 1.01 2.35
C ARG A 85 -9.12 1.36 0.86
N LEU A 86 -8.34 0.65 0.04
CA LEU A 86 -8.33 0.83 -1.42
C LEU A 86 -9.47 0.12 -2.15
N GLY A 87 -10.31 -0.65 -1.45
CA GLY A 87 -11.46 -1.35 -2.00
C GLY A 87 -12.49 -0.42 -2.67
N LEU A 88 -12.54 0.85 -2.26
CA LEU A 88 -13.43 1.87 -2.88
C LEU A 88 -13.11 2.17 -4.34
N PHE A 89 -11.90 1.82 -4.81
CA PHE A 89 -11.50 1.92 -6.22
C PHE A 89 -11.81 0.66 -7.02
N LYS A 90 -12.58 -0.28 -6.47
CA LYS A 90 -13.04 -1.46 -7.21
C LYS A 90 -13.69 -1.02 -8.52
N ASP A 91 -13.23 -1.64 -9.61
CA ASP A 91 -13.68 -1.39 -10.98
C ASP A 91 -13.41 0.03 -11.55
N ARG A 92 -12.75 0.91 -10.78
CA ARG A 92 -12.16 2.17 -11.27
C ARG A 92 -10.79 1.91 -11.88
N SER A 93 -10.51 2.50 -13.05
CA SER A 93 -9.20 2.42 -13.73
C SER A 93 -8.47 3.77 -13.82
N ASP A 94 -9.13 4.85 -13.41
CA ASP A 94 -8.72 6.25 -13.56
C ASP A 94 -8.32 6.92 -12.24
N ALA A 95 -8.28 6.15 -11.14
CA ALA A 95 -7.88 6.67 -9.84
C ALA A 95 -6.48 7.30 -9.91
N SER A 96 -6.41 8.58 -9.60
CA SER A 96 -5.17 9.33 -9.51
C SER A 96 -4.35 8.88 -8.30
N LEU A 97 -3.04 9.13 -8.35
CA LEU A 97 -2.18 8.89 -7.18
C LEU A 97 -2.69 9.66 -5.95
N GLY A 98 -3.14 10.90 -6.14
CA GLY A 98 -3.66 11.73 -5.07
C GLY A 98 -4.87 11.10 -4.38
N GLU A 99 -5.86 10.65 -5.15
CA GLU A 99 -7.02 9.93 -4.62
C GLU A 99 -6.62 8.68 -3.84
N VAL A 100 -5.67 7.89 -4.35
CA VAL A 100 -5.18 6.68 -3.67
C VAL A 100 -4.52 7.05 -2.33
N MET A 101 -3.69 8.08 -2.29
CA MET A 101 -3.06 8.51 -1.05
C MET A 101 -4.08 9.10 -0.05
N ASP A 102 -5.05 9.89 -0.52
CA ASP A 102 -6.10 10.46 0.32
C ASP A 102 -6.99 9.37 0.94
N ALA A 103 -7.36 8.34 0.17
CA ALA A 103 -8.10 7.19 0.66
C ALA A 103 -7.35 6.45 1.79
N LEU A 104 -6.03 6.37 1.71
CA LEU A 104 -5.21 5.73 2.74
C LEU A 104 -5.09 6.58 4.01
N VAL A 105 -5.03 7.90 3.88
CA VAL A 105 -4.93 8.82 5.04
C VAL A 105 -6.29 8.97 5.75
N MET A 106 -7.40 9.01 5.00
CA MET A 106 -8.73 9.31 5.55
C MET A 106 -9.49 8.09 6.09
N GLY A 107 -9.01 6.87 5.84
CA GLY A 107 -9.64 5.62 6.30
C GLY A 107 -9.29 5.20 7.73
N GLY A 108 -8.71 6.09 8.55
CA GLY A 108 -8.30 5.83 9.94
C GLY A 108 -9.19 6.52 10.97
#